data_AF-A0AAE1U4D8-F1
#
_entry.id   AF-A0AAE1U4D8-F1
#
_cell.length_a   1.000
_cell.length_b   1.000
_cell.length_c   1.000
_cell.angle_alpha   90.00
_cell.angle_beta   90.00
_cell.angle_gamma   90.00
#
_symmetry.space_group_name_H-M   'P 1'
#
loop_
_entity.id
_entity.type
_entity.pdbx_description
1 polymer ?
#
loop_
_entity_poly.entity_id
_entity_poly.type
_entity_poly.pdbx_seq_one_letter_code
_entity_poly.pdbx_strand_id
1 'polypeptide(L)'
;MLSEFTHLRSCDPVVTDGEYAYVTLREGIACANSSNQLDVLDVSTLTNPILVKSYPMTSPAGLGIDGNTLFICDGTSGLKVFDVADKLEIDNNLLDQVTDFIPVDVIPIRAEKRLIVTAEEGLYQFDYQDPENLELLSDIPIK
;
A
#
# COMPACT_ATOMS: atom_id res chain seq x y z
N MET A 1 0.76 -23.59 -21.60
CA MET A 1 0.32 -22.21 -21.38
C MET A 1 -0.47 -22.24 -20.08
N LEU A 2 0.22 -21.99 -18.96
CA LEU A 2 -0.35 -22.02 -17.61
C LEU A 2 -0.78 -20.58 -17.30
N SER A 3 -2.09 -20.43 -17.05
CA SER A 3 -2.88 -19.22 -16.69
C SER A 3 -2.31 -17.83 -16.98
N GLU A 4 -3.17 -17.00 -17.59
CA GLU A 4 -2.94 -15.58 -17.82
C GLU A 4 -3.98 -14.81 -16.97
N PHE A 5 -3.52 -14.07 -15.97
CA PHE A 5 -4.31 -13.04 -15.28
C PHE A 5 -3.74 -11.68 -15.70
N THR A 6 -4.51 -10.89 -16.42
CA THR A 6 -4.02 -9.68 -17.08
C THR A 6 -4.01 -8.48 -16.11
N HIS A 7 -3.11 -8.47 -15.14
CA HIS A 7 -2.82 -7.30 -14.27
C HIS A 7 -1.34 -7.24 -13.86
N LEU A 8 -0.45 -7.28 -14.84
CA LEU A 8 1.00 -7.15 -14.63
C LEU A 8 1.57 -6.21 -15.68
N ARG A 9 1.38 -4.90 -15.49
CA ARG A 9 2.32 -3.94 -16.05
C ARG A 9 3.30 -3.56 -14.94
N SER A 10 4.57 -3.42 -15.29
CA SER A 10 5.75 -3.32 -14.40
C SER A 10 5.74 -2.16 -13.37
N CYS A 11 4.64 -1.42 -13.23
CA CYS A 11 4.56 -0.19 -12.47
C CYS A 11 3.67 -0.27 -11.21
N ASP A 12 2.87 -1.33 -11.06
CA ASP A 12 1.93 -1.44 -9.95
C ASP A 12 2.61 -2.23 -8.80
N PRO A 13 2.77 -1.64 -7.61
CA PRO A 13 3.41 -2.34 -6.50
C PRO A 13 2.48 -3.45 -5.97
N VAL A 14 3.09 -4.57 -5.61
CA VAL A 14 2.42 -5.75 -5.03
C VAL A 14 3.14 -6.16 -3.76
N VAL A 15 2.36 -6.40 -2.70
CA VAL A 15 2.84 -7.02 -1.47
C VAL A 15 1.96 -8.21 -1.13
N THR A 16 2.46 -9.14 -0.32
CA THR A 16 1.72 -10.34 0.07
C THR A 16 1.96 -10.69 1.54
N ASP A 17 0.92 -11.22 2.17
CA ASP A 17 0.99 -11.85 3.49
C ASP A 17 1.23 -13.38 3.40
N GLY A 18 1.37 -13.91 2.19
CA GLY A 18 1.58 -15.32 1.88
C GLY A 18 0.35 -16.03 1.30
N GLU A 19 -0.86 -15.62 1.70
CA GLU A 19 -2.12 -16.18 1.20
C GLU A 19 -2.87 -15.20 0.30
N TYR A 20 -2.77 -13.90 0.61
CA TYR A 20 -3.34 -12.83 -0.18
C TYR A 20 -2.25 -11.93 -0.76
N ALA A 21 -2.49 -11.44 -1.96
CA ALA A 21 -1.72 -10.37 -2.57
C ALA A 21 -2.55 -9.08 -2.58
N TYR A 22 -1.88 -7.99 -2.27
CA TYR A 22 -2.42 -6.63 -2.29
C TYR A 22 -1.73 -5.91 -3.43
N VAL A 23 -2.52 -5.37 -4.36
CA VAL A 23 -2.01 -4.74 -5.58
C VAL A 23 -2.67 -3.39 -5.70
N THR A 24 -1.89 -2.32 -5.85
CA THR A 24 -2.48 -1.02 -6.16
C THR A 24 -2.39 -0.75 -7.65
N LEU A 25 -3.50 -0.35 -8.25
CA LEU A 25 -3.58 0.09 -9.65
C LEU A 25 -3.69 1.61 -9.67
N ARG A 26 -2.89 2.25 -10.54
CA ARG A 26 -2.85 3.71 -10.68
C ARG A 26 -3.17 4.16 -12.10
N GLU A 27 -4.05 5.15 -12.22
CA GLU A 27 -4.34 5.85 -13.47
C GLU A 27 -3.23 6.88 -13.80
N GLY A 28 -3.04 7.21 -15.09
CA GLY A 28 -2.23 8.36 -15.51
C GLY A 28 -0.72 8.14 -15.67
N ILE A 29 -0.20 6.94 -15.44
CA ILE A 29 1.21 6.55 -15.69
C ILE A 29 1.37 5.72 -16.98
N ALA A 30 2.60 5.53 -17.48
CA ALA A 30 2.87 4.77 -18.72
C ALA A 30 2.33 3.32 -18.72
N CYS A 31 2.04 2.78 -17.53
CA CYS A 31 1.44 1.48 -17.29
C CYS A 31 -0.07 1.52 -16.98
N ALA A 32 -0.69 2.70 -17.00
CA ALA A 32 -1.99 2.96 -16.38
C ALA A 32 -3.09 1.96 -16.75
N ASN A 33 -3.72 1.45 -15.70
CA ASN A 33 -5.06 0.90 -15.77
C ASN A 33 -6.08 2.05 -15.73
N SER A 34 -7.35 1.78 -15.99
CA SER A 34 -8.40 2.80 -16.04
C SER A 34 -8.98 3.19 -14.67
N SER A 35 -8.30 2.85 -13.57
CA SER A 35 -8.81 3.08 -12.21
C SER A 35 -7.70 3.23 -11.18
N ASN A 36 -7.98 4.03 -10.14
CA ASN A 36 -7.19 4.12 -8.91
C ASN A 36 -7.85 3.20 -7.87
N GLN A 37 -7.21 2.09 -7.53
CA GLN A 37 -7.78 1.12 -6.58
C GLN A 37 -6.71 0.24 -5.90
N LEU A 38 -7.09 -0.38 -4.80
CA LEU A 38 -6.40 -1.51 -4.16
C LEU A 38 -7.19 -2.78 -4.45
N ASP A 39 -6.56 -3.75 -5.11
CA ASP A 39 -7.08 -5.09 -5.30
C ASP A 39 -6.52 -6.05 -4.27
N VAL A 40 -7.40 -6.87 -3.71
CA VAL A 40 -7.04 -8.00 -2.85
C VAL A 40 -7.28 -9.28 -3.63
N LEU A 41 -6.23 -10.06 -3.84
CA LEU A 41 -6.25 -11.31 -4.57
C LEU A 41 -5.97 -12.46 -3.59
N ASP A 42 -6.78 -13.51 -3.62
CA ASP A 42 -6.43 -14.80 -3.05
C ASP A 42 -5.40 -15.46 -3.97
N VAL A 43 -4.21 -15.72 -3.43
CA VAL A 43 -3.07 -16.34 -4.14
C VAL A 43 -2.67 -17.66 -3.50
N SER A 44 -3.53 -18.27 -2.69
CA SER A 44 -3.35 -19.62 -2.12
C SER A 44 -3.03 -20.67 -3.20
N THR A 45 -3.57 -20.48 -4.40
CA THR A 45 -3.19 -21.20 -5.62
C THR A 45 -2.46 -20.26 -6.57
N LEU A 46 -1.13 -20.30 -6.59
CA LEU A 46 -0.28 -19.41 -7.41
C LEU A 46 -0.59 -19.45 -8.91
N THR A 47 -1.10 -20.58 -9.41
CA THR A 47 -1.50 -20.73 -10.82
C THR A 47 -2.91 -20.23 -11.11
N ASN A 48 -3.69 -19.83 -10.11
CA ASN A 48 -5.06 -19.36 -10.29
C ASN A 48 -5.40 -18.31 -9.20
N PRO A 49 -4.83 -17.10 -9.29
CA PRO A 49 -5.19 -16.02 -8.39
C PRO A 49 -6.66 -15.62 -8.60
N ILE A 50 -7.38 -15.34 -7.53
CA ILE A 50 -8.80 -14.96 -7.55
C ILE A 50 -8.96 -13.57 -6.94
N LEU A 51 -9.60 -12.65 -7.66
CA LEU A 51 -9.96 -11.35 -7.10
C LEU A 51 -11.02 -11.52 -5.99
N VAL A 52 -10.67 -11.08 -4.79
CA VAL A 52 -11.52 -11.12 -3.60
C VAL A 52 -12.35 -9.85 -3.53
N LYS A 53 -11.69 -8.69 -3.57
CA LYS A 53 -12.32 -7.38 -3.49
C LYS A 53 -11.42 -6.29 -4.08
N SER A 54 -12.04 -5.21 -4.53
CA SER A 54 -11.38 -3.98 -4.97
C SER A 54 -11.87 -2.81 -4.13
N TYR A 55 -10.95 -1.94 -3.70
CA TYR A 55 -11.23 -0.76 -2.90
C TYR A 55 -10.80 0.51 -3.65
N PRO A 56 -11.66 1.53 -3.75
CA PRO A 56 -11.32 2.76 -4.46
C PRO A 56 -10.18 3.51 -3.73
N MET A 57 -9.25 4.04 -4.50
CA MET A 57 -8.12 4.84 -4.01
C MET A 57 -8.06 6.18 -4.75
N THR A 58 -7.25 7.11 -4.25
CA THR A 58 -7.10 8.45 -4.83
C THR A 58 -6.06 8.45 -5.94
N SER A 59 -4.82 8.07 -5.61
CA SER A 59 -3.71 7.93 -6.55
C SER A 59 -2.61 7.10 -5.88
N PRO A 60 -2.79 5.78 -5.77
CA PRO A 60 -1.87 4.95 -5.02
C PRO A 60 -0.52 4.84 -5.74
N ALA A 61 0.59 4.92 -5.00
CA ALA A 61 1.95 4.94 -5.55
C ALA A 61 2.92 3.94 -4.88
N GLY A 62 2.75 3.71 -3.58
CA GLY A 62 3.62 2.89 -2.75
C GLY A 62 2.81 1.98 -1.85
N LEU A 63 3.34 0.79 -1.58
CA LEU A 63 2.63 -0.26 -0.85
C LEU A 63 3.61 -1.05 0.03
N GLY A 64 3.27 -1.20 1.31
CA GLY A 64 4.06 -1.97 2.28
C GLY A 64 3.14 -2.77 3.21
N ILE A 65 3.61 -3.92 3.70
CA ILE A 65 2.85 -4.73 4.66
C ILE A 65 3.73 -5.30 5.77
N ASP A 66 3.19 -5.35 6.99
CA ASP A 66 3.78 -6.03 8.15
C ASP A 66 2.67 -6.69 8.98
N GLY A 67 2.57 -8.02 8.89
CA GLY A 67 1.42 -8.75 9.45
C GLY A 67 0.12 -8.30 8.79
N ASN A 68 -0.83 -7.82 9.59
CA ASN A 68 -2.09 -7.26 9.09
C ASN A 68 -2.05 -5.74 8.90
N THR A 69 -0.92 -5.08 9.14
CA THR A 69 -0.80 -3.64 8.93
C THR A 69 -0.37 -3.36 7.50
N LEU A 70 -1.25 -2.76 6.71
CA LEU A 70 -0.99 -2.35 5.32
C LEU A 70 -0.77 -0.84 5.25
N PHE A 71 0.33 -0.43 4.63
CA PHE A 71 0.72 0.96 4.41
C PHE A 71 0.53 1.29 2.93
N ILE A 72 -0.21 2.37 2.63
CA ILE A 72 -0.50 2.80 1.26
C ILE A 72 -0.16 4.26 1.11
N CYS A 73 0.69 4.59 0.13
CA CYS A 73 0.93 5.95 -0.31
C CYS A 73 -0.17 6.34 -1.30
N ASP A 74 -1.16 7.14 -0.89
CA ASP A 74 -2.37 7.44 -1.69
C ASP A 74 -2.39 8.87 -2.26
N GLY A 75 -1.25 9.33 -2.79
CA GLY A 75 -1.11 10.64 -3.43
C GLY A 75 -1.48 11.78 -2.48
N THR A 76 -2.37 12.67 -2.91
CA THR A 76 -2.82 13.81 -2.09
C THR A 76 -3.66 13.40 -0.87
N SER A 77 -4.10 12.14 -0.79
CA SER A 77 -4.72 11.60 0.42
C SER A 77 -3.68 11.15 1.46
N GLY A 78 -2.38 11.33 1.19
CA GLY A 78 -1.32 11.07 2.15
C GLY A 78 -1.01 9.60 2.34
N LEU A 79 -0.32 9.28 3.44
CA LEU A 79 -0.01 7.93 3.86
C LEU A 79 -1.18 7.38 4.66
N LYS A 80 -1.78 6.26 4.22
CA LYS A 80 -2.85 5.56 4.92
C LYS A 80 -2.33 4.25 5.51
N VAL A 81 -2.79 3.94 6.72
CA VAL A 81 -2.51 2.68 7.42
C VAL A 81 -3.82 1.95 7.65
N PHE A 82 -3.92 0.70 7.23
CA PHE A 82 -5.11 -0.14 7.39
C PHE A 82 -4.82 -1.42 8.14
N ASP A 83 -5.79 -1.92 8.90
CA ASP A 83 -5.84 -3.31 9.31
C ASP A 83 -6.50 -4.14 8.20
N VAL A 84 -5.76 -5.11 7.70
CA VAL A 84 -6.23 -6.04 6.67
C VAL A 84 -6.58 -7.41 7.23
N ALA A 85 -6.84 -7.57 8.53
CA ALA A 85 -7.29 -8.84 9.11
C ALA A 85 -8.53 -9.38 8.38
N ASP A 86 -9.52 -8.51 8.14
CA ASP A 86 -10.69 -8.80 7.32
C ASP A 86 -10.50 -8.25 5.89
N LYS A 87 -10.25 -9.15 4.95
CA LYS A 87 -10.01 -8.84 3.52
C LYS A 87 -11.22 -8.23 2.82
N LEU A 88 -12.41 -8.29 3.44
CA LEU A 88 -13.64 -7.74 2.90
C LEU A 88 -14.00 -6.38 3.52
N GLU A 89 -13.34 -5.93 4.59
CA GLU A 89 -13.70 -4.70 5.31
C GLU A 89 -12.53 -3.72 5.49
N ILE A 90 -11.47 -3.83 4.67
CA ILE A 90 -10.27 -2.97 4.75
C ILE A 90 -10.61 -1.47 4.76
N ASP A 91 -11.54 -1.02 3.92
CA ASP A 91 -11.97 0.39 3.84
C ASP A 91 -12.63 0.92 5.13
N ASN A 92 -13.19 0.04 5.95
CA ASN A 92 -13.77 0.37 7.24
C ASN A 92 -12.76 0.27 8.40
N ASN A 93 -11.55 -0.23 8.14
CA ASN A 93 -10.51 -0.49 9.14
C ASN A 93 -9.26 0.40 8.94
N LEU A 94 -9.48 1.70 8.67
CA LEU A 94 -8.40 2.70 8.67
C LEU A 94 -7.90 2.90 10.10
N LEU A 95 -6.60 2.64 10.30
CA LEU A 95 -5.93 2.80 11.60
C LEU A 95 -5.40 4.22 11.77
N ASP A 96 -4.70 4.74 10.75
CA ASP A 96 -4.13 6.09 10.78
C ASP A 96 -3.97 6.68 9.38
N GLN A 97 -3.88 8.01 9.30
CA GLN A 97 -3.68 8.75 8.07
C GLN A 97 -2.85 10.02 8.29
N VAL A 98 -1.71 10.12 7.59
CA VAL A 98 -0.83 11.30 7.63
C VAL A 98 -0.91 12.06 6.31
N THR A 99 -1.34 13.32 6.35
CA THR A 99 -1.65 14.12 5.14
C THR A 99 -0.72 15.31 4.91
N ASP A 100 0.37 15.41 5.67
CA ASP A 100 1.27 16.59 5.64
C ASP A 100 2.22 16.62 4.43
N PHE A 101 2.25 15.53 3.64
CA PHE A 101 3.12 15.35 2.48
C PHE A 101 2.46 14.41 1.46
N ILE A 102 3.00 14.37 0.24
CA ILE A 102 2.56 13.49 -0.84
C ILE A 102 3.50 12.28 -0.91
N PRO A 103 3.13 11.13 -0.32
CA PRO A 103 4.00 9.96 -0.33
C PRO A 103 4.09 9.30 -1.72
N VAL A 104 5.27 8.79 -2.02
CA VAL A 104 5.61 8.13 -3.29
C VAL A 104 5.92 6.65 -3.09
N ASP A 105 6.68 6.30 -2.05
CA ASP A 105 7.04 4.91 -1.73
C ASP A 105 7.17 4.70 -0.22
N VAL A 106 6.96 3.47 0.25
CA VAL A 106 6.96 3.11 1.68
C VAL A 106 7.63 1.76 1.93
N ILE A 107 8.47 1.70 2.94
CA ILE A 107 9.23 0.50 3.32
C ILE A 107 9.10 0.26 4.82
N PRO A 108 8.35 -0.77 5.26
CA PRO A 108 8.29 -1.17 6.66
C PRO A 108 9.52 -2.01 7.06
N ILE A 109 10.29 -1.51 8.02
CA ILE A 109 11.37 -2.22 8.70
C ILE A 109 10.77 -2.97 9.90
N ARG A 110 10.27 -4.17 9.61
CA ARG A 110 9.44 -5.00 10.52
C ARG A 110 10.07 -5.29 11.87
N ALA A 111 11.38 -5.54 11.90
CA ALA A 111 12.09 -5.91 13.12
C ALA A 111 12.06 -4.82 14.20
N GLU A 112 11.99 -3.55 13.78
CA GLU A 112 12.05 -2.38 14.67
C GLU A 112 10.74 -1.58 14.67
N LYS A 113 9.72 -2.03 13.94
CA LYS A 113 8.50 -1.26 13.69
C LYS A 113 8.81 0.17 13.26
N ARG A 114 9.72 0.31 12.28
CA ARG A 114 10.11 1.60 11.68
C ARG A 114 9.64 1.68 10.23
N LEU A 115 8.98 2.76 9.87
CA LEU A 115 8.52 3.00 8.50
C LEU A 115 9.42 4.02 7.85
N ILE A 116 9.95 3.72 6.67
CA ILE A 116 10.62 4.71 5.82
C ILE A 116 9.65 5.10 4.72
N VAL A 117 9.42 6.39 4.54
CA VAL A 117 8.48 6.93 3.54
C VAL A 117 9.23 7.95 2.70
N THR A 118 9.21 7.76 1.38
CA THR A 118 9.65 8.80 0.45
C THR A 118 8.43 9.59 0.00
N ALA A 119 8.58 10.89 -0.10
CA ALA A 119 7.53 11.82 -0.50
C ALA A 119 8.10 12.89 -1.43
N GLU A 120 7.23 13.66 -2.08
CA GLU A 120 7.66 14.81 -2.90
C GLU A 120 8.43 15.85 -2.06
N GLU A 121 8.05 15.98 -0.79
CA GLU A 121 8.60 16.93 0.17
C GLU A 121 9.88 16.44 0.86
N GLY A 122 10.19 15.14 0.83
CA GLY A 122 11.36 14.61 1.52
C GLY A 122 11.33 13.12 1.85
N LEU A 123 12.24 12.72 2.74
CA LEU A 123 12.29 11.40 3.34
C LEU A 123 11.81 11.48 4.79
N TYR A 124 10.86 10.63 5.16
CA TYR A 124 10.27 10.58 6.49
C TYR A 124 10.53 9.22 7.14
N GLN A 125 10.71 9.22 8.45
CA GLN A 125 10.81 8.02 9.27
C GLN A 125 9.76 8.06 10.37
N PHE A 126 8.94 7.02 10.46
CA PHE A 126 7.94 6.85 11.52
C PHE A 126 8.24 5.63 12.40
N ASP A 127 7.81 5.70 13.66
CA ASP A 127 7.55 4.54 14.50
C ASP A 127 6.10 4.08 14.26
N TYR A 128 5.90 2.77 14.12
CA TYR A 128 4.57 2.17 13.98
C TYR A 128 4.33 1.03 14.99
N GLN A 129 4.94 1.11 16.18
CA GLN A 129 4.67 0.19 17.28
C GLN A 129 3.17 0.17 17.63
N ASP A 130 2.52 1.33 17.53
CA ASP A 130 1.07 1.48 17.51
C ASP A 130 0.63 1.98 16.11
N PRO A 131 0.06 1.11 15.26
CA PRO A 131 -0.33 1.48 13.90
C PRO A 131 -1.56 2.39 13.84
N GLU A 132 -2.29 2.58 14.95
CA GLU A 132 -3.37 3.58 15.07
C GLU A 132 -2.84 5.00 15.33
N ASN A 133 -1.54 5.14 15.60
CA ASN A 133 -0.91 6.40 15.92
C ASN A 133 0.56 6.41 15.49
N LEU A 134 0.80 6.69 14.21
CA LEU A 134 2.16 6.81 13.68
C LEU A 134 2.90 7.98 14.31
N GLU A 135 4.06 7.69 14.91
CA GLU A 135 4.90 8.73 15.50
C GLU A 135 6.01 9.12 14.53
N LEU A 136 6.05 10.38 14.09
CA LEU A 136 7.16 10.90 13.29
C LEU A 136 8.43 10.95 14.15
N LEU A 137 9.47 10.24 13.72
CA LEU A 137 10.76 10.21 14.40
C LEU A 137 11.74 11.22 13.81
N SER A 138 11.76 11.33 12.48
CA SER A 138 12.63 12.27 11.77
C SER A 138 12.17 12.48 10.34
N ASP A 139 12.48 13.65 9.79
CA ASP A 139 12.35 13.95 8.37
C ASP A 139 13.66 14.57 7.81
N ILE A 140 13.88 14.35 6.52
CA ILE A 140 14.92 14.99 5.72
C ILE A 140 14.22 15.66 4.54
N PRO A 141 13.92 16.96 4.60
CA PRO A 141 13.19 17.65 3.56
C PRO A 141 14.05 17.88 2.32
N ILE A 142 13.42 17.83 1.15
CA ILE A 142 14.02 18.24 -0.12
C ILE A 142 13.67 19.72 -0.33
N LYS A 143 14.70 20.56 -0.48
CA LYS A 143 14.58 22.00 -0.69
C LYS A 143 14.37 22.37 -2.15
#